data_AF-Q2SED3-F1
#
_entry.id   AF-Q2SED3-F1
#
_cell.length_a   1.000
_cell.length_b   1.000
_cell.length_c   1.000
_cell.angle_alpha   90.00
_cell.angle_beta   90.00
_cell.angle_gamma   90.00
#
_symmetry.space_group_name_H-M   'P 1'
#
loop_
_entity.id
_entity.type
_entity.pdbx_description
1 polymer ?
#
loop_
_entity_poly.entity_id
_entity_poly.type
_entity_poly.pdbx_seq_one_letter_code
_entity_poly.pdbx_strand_id
1 'polypeptide(L)'
;MKYFLFDFLGDKKEEKYCFTSKTPDGGIDSYDLIAGFRLSDEYPDGIEEVTLSLEDQFPGVELASFIGNTDKMLAFSKKAATLITSMSESEIEVVPFILYNQKGKVHSTDYVFLNPVGDRDCINWKESICTRDSEGDISTYDKVVYSKAKLNEAPHIFRVKNHTGYCLFSEELVKALLDAGHTNLVFKDIEVA
;
A
#
# COMPACT_ATOMS: atom_id res chain seq x y z
N MET A 1 -10.80 16.10 -8.59
CA MET A 1 -10.79 15.15 -7.47
C MET A 1 -9.53 15.39 -6.65
N LYS A 2 -9.61 15.40 -5.31
CA LYS A 2 -8.43 15.49 -4.44
C LYS A 2 -7.83 14.09 -4.23
N TYR A 3 -6.53 14.04 -3.99
CA TYR A 3 -5.78 12.82 -3.68
C TYR A 3 -4.97 12.99 -2.41
N PHE A 4 -4.62 11.86 -1.80
CA PHE A 4 -3.82 11.77 -0.60
C PHE A 4 -2.77 10.68 -0.74
N LEU A 5 -1.62 10.90 -0.14
CA LEU A 5 -0.59 9.88 0.00
C LEU A 5 -0.94 8.97 1.19
N PHE A 6 -0.98 7.66 0.95
CA PHE A 6 -1.21 6.69 2.01
C PHE A 6 0.05 6.50 2.87
N ASP A 7 -0.08 6.56 4.19
CA ASP A 7 1.01 6.27 5.13
C ASP A 7 0.94 4.80 5.58
N PHE A 8 1.84 3.99 5.03
CA PHE A 8 1.93 2.55 5.28
C PHE A 8 2.31 2.20 6.71
N LEU A 9 2.76 3.16 7.52
CA LEU A 9 3.07 2.92 8.92
C LEU A 9 1.80 2.86 9.80
N GLY A 10 0.64 3.22 9.26
CA GLY A 10 -0.61 3.32 10.02
C GLY A 10 -0.62 4.48 11.02
N ASP A 11 -1.58 4.48 11.94
CA ASP A 11 -1.70 5.50 12.97
C ASP A 11 -0.73 5.19 14.13
N LYS A 12 0.42 5.88 14.10
CA LYS A 12 1.47 5.75 15.12
C LYS A 12 1.04 6.15 16.52
N LYS A 13 -0.12 6.78 16.70
CA LYS A 13 -0.68 7.07 18.04
C LYS A 13 -1.41 5.87 18.64
N GLU A 14 -1.80 4.90 17.82
CA GLU A 14 -2.53 3.71 18.23
C GLU A 14 -1.57 2.51 18.33
N GLU A 15 -0.66 2.55 19.30
CA GLU A 15 0.36 1.50 19.53
C GLU A 15 -0.22 0.10 19.81
N LYS A 16 -1.51 0.01 20.08
CA LYS A 16 -2.23 -1.25 20.29
C LYS A 16 -2.45 -2.04 19.01
N TYR A 17 -2.45 -1.40 17.84
CA TYR A 17 -2.70 -2.07 16.57
C TYR A 17 -1.49 -2.85 16.08
N CYS A 18 -1.75 -3.99 15.45
CA CYS A 18 -0.70 -4.81 14.84
C CYS A 18 0.16 -4.00 13.85
N PHE A 19 1.47 -4.17 14.00
CA PHE A 19 2.49 -3.58 13.14
C PHE A 19 3.59 -4.61 12.90
N THR A 20 4.23 -4.60 11.73
CA THR A 20 5.37 -5.48 11.45
C THR A 20 6.41 -4.82 10.57
N SER A 21 7.68 -5.16 10.77
CA SER A 21 8.75 -4.86 9.81
C SER A 21 9.15 -6.06 8.95
N LYS A 22 8.44 -7.19 9.11
CA LYS A 22 8.60 -8.37 8.26
C LYS A 22 8.00 -8.15 6.88
N THR A 23 8.63 -8.78 5.91
CA THR A 23 8.08 -9.06 4.59
C THR A 23 7.25 -10.35 4.64
N PRO A 24 6.47 -10.66 3.59
CA PRO A 24 5.79 -11.94 3.50
C PRO A 24 6.80 -13.08 3.42
N ASP A 25 6.44 -14.22 3.99
CA ASP A 25 7.13 -15.50 3.77
C ASP A 25 6.26 -16.39 2.86
N GLY A 26 6.90 -17.23 2.05
CA GLY A 26 6.24 -18.19 1.18
C GLY A 26 6.14 -17.73 -0.28
N GLY A 27 4.97 -17.89 -0.88
CA GLY A 27 4.77 -17.84 -2.33
C GLY A 27 4.90 -16.50 -3.05
N ILE A 28 5.34 -15.42 -2.38
CA ILE A 28 5.47 -14.08 -3.00
C ILE A 28 6.57 -13.24 -2.36
N ASP A 29 7.30 -12.46 -3.18
CA ASP A 29 8.21 -11.43 -2.70
C ASP A 29 7.47 -10.11 -2.44
N SER A 30 7.79 -9.47 -1.32
CA SER A 30 7.45 -8.08 -1.01
C SER A 30 7.68 -7.11 -2.17
N TYR A 31 8.80 -7.25 -2.89
CA TYR A 31 9.19 -6.37 -3.97
C TYR A 31 8.13 -6.38 -5.09
N ASP A 32 7.60 -7.54 -5.45
CA ASP A 32 6.59 -7.67 -6.50
C ASP A 32 5.27 -7.02 -6.07
N LEU A 33 4.92 -7.14 -4.79
CA LEU A 33 3.77 -6.45 -4.21
C LEU A 33 3.90 -4.93 -4.29
N ILE A 34 5.12 -4.36 -4.18
CA ILE A 34 5.32 -2.90 -4.14
C ILE A 34 5.71 -2.28 -5.49
N ALA A 35 6.26 -3.07 -6.40
CA ALA A 35 6.67 -2.63 -7.73
C ALA A 35 5.45 -2.37 -8.64
N GLY A 36 4.30 -2.98 -8.34
CA GLY A 36 3.11 -2.90 -9.19
C GLY A 36 3.19 -3.83 -10.40
N PHE A 37 4.00 -4.88 -10.33
CA PHE A 37 3.98 -5.91 -11.36
C PHE A 37 2.65 -6.64 -11.34
N ARG A 38 2.24 -7.20 -12.48
CA ARG A 38 1.12 -8.13 -12.49
C ARG A 38 1.63 -9.47 -11.95
N LEU A 39 1.14 -9.88 -10.80
CA LEU A 39 1.55 -11.10 -10.12
C LEU A 39 1.22 -12.33 -10.95
N SER A 40 0.15 -12.34 -11.74
CA SER A 40 -0.10 -13.47 -12.65
C SER A 40 0.99 -13.67 -13.70
N ASP A 41 1.72 -12.61 -14.06
CA ASP A 41 2.82 -12.69 -15.02
C ASP A 41 4.10 -13.20 -14.33
N GLU A 42 4.34 -12.81 -13.08
CA GLU A 42 5.49 -13.25 -12.26
C GLU A 42 5.31 -14.67 -11.67
N TYR A 43 4.06 -15.05 -11.37
CA TYR A 43 3.67 -16.31 -10.74
C TYR A 43 2.66 -17.08 -11.61
N PRO A 44 3.04 -17.53 -12.82
CA PRO A 44 2.12 -18.09 -13.81
C PRO A 44 1.47 -19.42 -13.38
N ASP A 45 2.12 -20.16 -12.48
CA ASP A 45 1.62 -21.42 -11.92
C ASP A 45 0.76 -21.20 -10.65
N GLY A 46 0.51 -19.95 -10.29
CA GLY A 46 -0.16 -19.54 -9.06
C GLY A 46 0.81 -19.18 -7.94
N ILE A 47 0.25 -18.55 -6.91
CA ILE A 47 0.97 -18.13 -5.71
C ILE A 47 0.78 -19.22 -4.65
N GLU A 48 1.88 -19.73 -4.09
CA GLU A 48 1.83 -20.68 -2.97
C GLU A 48 1.25 -20.02 -1.70
N GLU A 49 1.14 -20.77 -0.60
CA GLU A 49 0.67 -20.20 0.65
C GLU A 49 1.56 -19.02 1.07
N VAL A 50 0.92 -17.87 1.32
CA VAL A 50 1.58 -16.64 1.77
C VAL A 50 1.29 -16.42 3.23
N THR A 51 2.32 -16.05 3.98
CA THR A 51 2.20 -15.77 5.41
C THR A 51 2.86 -14.44 5.76
N LEU A 52 2.38 -13.80 6.82
CA LEU A 52 2.99 -12.60 7.37
C LEU A 52 3.06 -12.75 8.88
N SER A 53 4.23 -12.48 9.46
CA SER A 53 4.45 -12.64 10.90
C SER A 53 4.57 -11.30 11.60
N LEU A 54 3.96 -11.19 12.78
CA LEU A 54 4.19 -10.09 13.72
C LEU A 54 5.46 -10.35 14.55
N GLU A 55 6.11 -9.30 15.01
CA GLU A 55 7.38 -9.37 15.74
C GLU A 55 7.22 -8.94 17.20
N ASP A 56 7.90 -9.61 18.13
CA ASP A 56 7.89 -9.30 19.57
C ASP A 56 8.32 -7.85 19.88
N GLN A 57 9.12 -7.23 18.99
CA GLN A 57 9.57 -5.86 19.17
C GLN A 57 8.45 -4.82 19.07
N PHE A 58 7.30 -5.17 18.47
CA PHE A 58 6.13 -4.30 18.35
C PHE A 58 5.00 -4.80 19.28
N PRO A 59 4.57 -4.00 20.26
CA PRO A 59 3.65 -4.46 21.31
C PRO A 59 2.19 -4.62 20.84
N GLY A 60 1.83 -4.07 19.68
CA GLY A 60 0.47 -4.06 19.18
C GLY A 60 -0.05 -5.45 18.79
N VAL A 61 -1.23 -5.80 19.29
CA VAL A 61 -1.89 -7.11 19.08
C VAL A 61 -3.32 -7.00 18.55
N GLU A 62 -3.89 -5.79 18.54
CA GLU A 62 -5.25 -5.56 18.06
C GLU A 62 -5.29 -5.53 16.53
N LEU A 63 -6.23 -6.29 15.96
CA LEU A 63 -6.48 -6.32 14.54
C LEU A 63 -7.22 -5.05 14.09
N ALA A 64 -6.64 -4.35 13.12
CA ALA A 64 -7.24 -3.18 12.47
C ALA A 64 -7.55 -3.45 10.99
N SER A 65 -8.22 -2.53 10.30
CA SER A 65 -8.53 -2.72 8.87
C SER A 65 -7.29 -2.76 7.98
N PHE A 66 -6.19 -2.15 8.41
CA PHE A 66 -4.88 -2.17 7.77
C PHE A 66 -3.80 -2.57 8.79
N ILE A 67 -2.86 -3.42 8.38
CA ILE A 67 -1.69 -3.78 9.18
C ILE A 67 -0.53 -2.85 8.79
N GLY A 68 -0.14 -1.99 9.72
CA GLY A 68 0.98 -1.07 9.51
C GLY A 68 2.27 -1.84 9.28
N ASN A 69 3.07 -1.41 8.29
CA ASN A 69 4.33 -2.07 7.98
C ASN A 69 5.37 -1.13 7.37
N THR A 70 6.65 -1.47 7.56
CA THR A 70 7.77 -0.67 7.04
C THR A 70 8.00 -0.86 5.55
N ASP A 71 7.48 -1.95 4.99
CA ASP A 71 7.80 -2.40 3.64
C ASP A 71 6.83 -1.86 2.57
N LYS A 72 5.84 -1.07 2.99
CA LYS A 72 4.85 -0.41 2.12
C LYS A 72 3.94 -1.38 1.36
N MET A 73 3.67 -2.52 1.98
CA MET A 73 2.66 -3.47 1.51
C MET A 73 1.26 -2.98 1.88
N LEU A 74 0.29 -3.16 0.98
CA LEU A 74 -1.13 -2.86 1.26
C LEU A 74 -1.80 -4.06 1.93
N ALA A 75 -1.46 -4.33 3.19
CA ALA A 75 -1.99 -5.44 3.99
C ALA A 75 -3.32 -5.08 4.66
N PHE A 76 -4.44 -5.38 3.99
CA PHE A 76 -5.78 -5.01 4.43
C PHE A 76 -6.59 -6.22 4.89
N SER A 77 -7.52 -6.00 5.82
CA SER A 77 -8.59 -6.96 6.09
C SER A 77 -9.40 -7.22 4.81
N LYS A 78 -9.94 -8.42 4.63
CA LYS A 78 -10.79 -8.77 3.47
C LYS A 78 -11.96 -7.82 3.29
N LYS A 79 -12.55 -7.35 4.40
CA LYS A 79 -13.64 -6.36 4.38
C LYS A 79 -13.21 -5.03 3.77
N ALA A 80 -12.09 -4.46 4.21
CA ALA A 80 -11.55 -3.21 3.67
C ALA A 80 -11.11 -3.37 2.21
N ALA A 81 -10.44 -4.50 1.91
CA ALA A 81 -10.02 -4.86 0.57
C ALA A 81 -11.20 -4.93 -0.42
N THR A 82 -12.32 -5.55 -0.01
CA THR A 82 -13.54 -5.63 -0.83
C THR A 82 -14.09 -4.25 -1.17
N LEU A 83 -14.08 -3.30 -0.20
CA LEU A 83 -14.50 -1.94 -0.47
C LEU A 83 -13.56 -1.25 -1.48
N ILE A 84 -12.24 -1.37 -1.28
CA ILE A 84 -11.23 -0.78 -2.17
C ILE A 84 -11.38 -1.32 -3.59
N THR A 85 -11.47 -2.64 -3.77
CA THR A 85 -11.58 -3.26 -5.09
C THR A 85 -12.92 -2.95 -5.76
N SER A 86 -14.01 -2.83 -5.00
CA SER A 86 -15.33 -2.47 -5.55
C SER A 86 -15.39 -1.06 -6.13
N MET A 87 -14.51 -0.17 -5.66
CA MET A 87 -14.38 1.21 -6.15
C MET A 87 -13.22 1.37 -7.12
N SER A 88 -12.44 0.33 -7.39
CA SER A 88 -11.28 0.46 -8.26
C SER A 88 -11.69 0.49 -9.74
N GLU A 89 -11.16 1.46 -10.46
CA GLU A 89 -11.27 1.55 -11.93
C GLU A 89 -10.07 0.88 -12.63
N SER A 90 -9.08 0.43 -11.86
CA SER A 90 -7.87 -0.24 -12.33
C SER A 90 -7.75 -1.64 -11.75
N GLU A 91 -6.98 -2.48 -12.42
CA GLU A 91 -6.70 -3.85 -11.98
C GLU A 91 -6.01 -3.82 -10.60
N ILE A 92 -6.58 -4.56 -9.65
CA ILE A 92 -5.98 -4.82 -8.34
C ILE A 92 -5.99 -6.32 -8.14
N GLU A 93 -4.81 -6.91 -8.00
CA GLU A 93 -4.69 -8.30 -7.60
C GLU A 93 -4.78 -8.42 -6.08
N VAL A 94 -5.39 -9.51 -5.62
CA VAL A 94 -5.66 -9.75 -4.20
C VAL A 94 -5.01 -11.05 -3.79
N VAL A 95 -4.03 -10.99 -2.90
CA VAL A 95 -3.28 -12.15 -2.42
C VAL A 95 -3.64 -12.43 -0.97
N PRO A 96 -4.37 -13.51 -0.66
CA PRO A 96 -4.68 -13.87 0.72
C PRO A 96 -3.41 -14.32 1.46
N PHE A 97 -3.34 -14.01 2.75
CA PHE A 97 -2.24 -14.48 3.60
C PHE A 97 -2.72 -14.89 5.00
N ILE A 98 -1.91 -15.73 5.65
CA ILE A 98 -2.09 -16.11 7.06
C ILE A 98 -1.25 -15.14 7.92
N LEU A 99 -1.90 -14.42 8.82
CA LEU A 99 -1.22 -13.56 9.79
C LEU A 99 -0.85 -14.40 11.02
N TYR A 100 0.43 -14.52 11.33
CA TYR A 100 0.94 -15.11 12.57
C TYR A 100 1.21 -14.02 13.61
N ASN A 101 0.82 -14.27 14.87
CA ASN A 101 1.17 -13.39 15.97
C ASN A 101 2.65 -13.57 16.37
N GLN A 102 3.11 -12.76 17.34
CA GLN A 102 4.51 -12.78 17.75
C GLN A 102 4.99 -14.14 18.31
N LYS A 103 4.05 -15.03 18.69
CA LYS A 103 4.33 -16.38 19.19
C LYS A 103 4.28 -17.46 18.10
N GLY A 104 4.19 -17.07 16.83
CA GLY A 104 4.07 -17.99 15.68
C GLY A 104 2.73 -18.73 15.61
N LYS A 105 1.69 -18.25 16.30
CA LYS A 105 0.34 -18.83 16.21
C LYS A 105 -0.51 -18.02 15.25
N VAL A 106 -1.42 -18.69 14.54
CA VAL A 106 -2.38 -18.01 13.65
C VAL A 106 -3.15 -16.96 14.46
N HIS A 107 -3.01 -15.70 14.04
CA HIS A 107 -3.70 -14.54 14.60
C HIS A 107 -4.95 -14.23 13.78
N SER A 108 -4.85 -14.32 12.45
CA SER A 108 -5.98 -14.15 11.53
C SER A 108 -5.71 -14.77 10.15
N THR A 109 -6.77 -15.16 9.46
CA THR A 109 -6.77 -15.55 8.03
C THR A 109 -7.69 -14.64 7.20
N ASP A 110 -8.10 -13.51 7.78
CA ASP A 110 -9.05 -12.55 7.20
C ASP A 110 -8.35 -11.33 6.58
N TYR A 111 -7.09 -11.50 6.14
CA TYR A 111 -6.29 -10.45 5.53
C TYR A 111 -5.79 -10.84 4.14
N VAL A 112 -5.52 -9.82 3.34
CA VAL A 112 -5.02 -9.90 1.98
C VAL A 112 -4.01 -8.78 1.74
N PHE A 113 -3.04 -9.03 0.85
CA PHE A 113 -2.31 -7.96 0.19
C PHE A 113 -3.10 -7.49 -1.02
N LEU A 114 -3.19 -6.17 -1.17
CA LEU A 114 -3.66 -5.55 -2.41
C LEU A 114 -2.46 -5.14 -3.26
N ASN A 115 -2.49 -5.49 -4.54
CA ASN A 115 -1.52 -5.05 -5.52
C ASN A 115 -2.22 -4.29 -6.65
N PRO A 116 -2.30 -2.95 -6.58
CA PRO A 116 -2.66 -2.14 -7.74
C PRO A 116 -1.64 -2.36 -8.85
N VAL A 117 -2.11 -2.93 -9.96
CA VAL A 117 -1.24 -3.33 -11.07
C VAL A 117 -0.85 -2.10 -11.88
N GLY A 118 0.43 -2.02 -12.21
CA GLY A 118 1.07 -0.92 -12.92
C GLY A 118 1.36 0.29 -12.05
N ASP A 119 1.79 1.35 -12.72
CA ASP A 119 2.04 2.66 -12.12
C ASP A 119 1.43 3.77 -12.96
N ARG A 120 1.34 4.97 -12.37
CA ARG A 120 0.86 6.15 -13.07
C ARG A 120 1.81 7.32 -12.92
N ASP A 121 2.20 7.89 -14.05
CA ASP A 121 2.90 9.17 -14.06
C ASP A 121 1.92 10.27 -13.63
N CYS A 122 2.19 10.82 -12.45
CA CYS A 122 1.46 11.94 -11.88
C CYS A 122 2.38 13.03 -11.33
N ILE A 123 3.69 12.87 -11.45
CA ILE A 123 4.66 13.83 -10.91
C ILE A 123 4.75 15.04 -11.85
N ASN A 124 4.75 16.23 -11.26
CA ASN A 124 5.12 17.48 -11.91
C ASN A 124 6.65 17.62 -11.83
N TRP A 125 7.34 17.10 -12.84
CA TRP A 125 8.82 17.13 -12.92
C TRP A 125 9.41 18.54 -13.02
N LYS A 126 8.60 19.57 -13.34
CA LYS A 126 9.08 20.97 -13.36
C LYS A 126 9.22 21.57 -11.97
N GLU A 127 8.43 21.08 -11.00
CA GLU A 127 8.37 21.63 -9.65
C GLU A 127 8.87 20.66 -8.58
N SER A 128 9.01 19.38 -8.93
CA SER A 128 9.60 18.36 -8.07
C SER A 128 11.12 18.46 -8.07
N ILE A 129 11.73 18.19 -6.92
CA ILE A 129 13.17 18.21 -6.71
C ILE A 129 13.59 16.79 -6.31
N CYS A 130 14.47 16.21 -7.12
CA CYS A 130 15.01 14.87 -6.88
C CYS A 130 16.49 14.83 -7.24
N THR A 131 17.22 13.93 -6.59
CA THR A 131 18.57 13.56 -6.98
C THR A 131 18.52 12.29 -7.83
N ARG A 132 19.47 12.19 -8.77
CA ARG A 132 19.65 11.00 -9.59
C ARG A 132 21.02 10.40 -9.33
N ASP A 133 21.11 9.07 -9.42
CA ASP A 133 22.38 8.36 -9.34
C ASP A 133 23.17 8.47 -10.66
N SER A 134 24.30 7.76 -10.74
CA SER A 134 25.17 7.75 -11.92
C SER A 134 24.53 7.12 -13.15
N GLU A 135 23.49 6.30 -12.99
CA GLU A 135 22.75 5.64 -14.06
C GLU A 135 21.57 6.50 -14.54
N GLY A 136 21.28 7.57 -13.81
CA GLY A 136 20.21 8.52 -14.10
C GLY A 136 18.90 8.14 -13.43
N ASP A 137 18.87 7.11 -12.60
CA ASP A 137 17.70 6.71 -11.83
C ASP A 137 17.52 7.61 -10.60
N ILE A 138 16.28 7.74 -10.14
CA ILE A 138 15.97 8.62 -9.01
C ILE A 138 16.47 7.97 -7.72
N SER A 139 17.41 8.63 -7.06
CA SER A 139 17.98 8.18 -5.79
C SER A 139 17.17 8.68 -4.59
N THR A 140 16.85 9.98 -4.57
CA THR A 140 16.03 10.59 -3.50
C THR A 140 15.08 11.65 -4.05
N TYR A 141 13.96 11.84 -3.35
CA TYR A 141 13.09 13.00 -3.54
C TYR A 141 13.26 13.96 -2.37
N ASP A 142 13.68 15.18 -2.66
CA ASP A 142 13.70 16.28 -1.67
C ASP A 142 12.34 16.95 -1.60
N LYS A 143 11.64 17.02 -2.74
CA LYS A 143 10.29 17.56 -2.89
C LYS A 143 9.54 16.84 -4.00
N VAL A 144 8.31 16.40 -3.73
CA VAL A 144 7.42 15.84 -4.74
C VAL A 144 6.19 16.73 -4.89
N VAL A 145 6.00 17.25 -6.10
CA VAL A 145 4.80 18.00 -6.49
C VAL A 145 4.07 17.19 -7.55
N TYR A 146 2.77 17.01 -7.38
CA TYR A 146 1.94 16.24 -8.31
C TYR A 146 1.24 17.16 -9.31
N SER A 147 1.12 16.69 -10.55
CA SER A 147 0.46 17.45 -11.61
C SER A 147 -1.06 17.35 -11.47
N LYS A 148 -1.72 18.50 -11.31
CA LYS A 148 -3.19 18.56 -11.24
C LYS A 148 -3.86 17.95 -12.48
N ALA A 149 -3.31 18.24 -13.66
CA ALA A 149 -3.83 17.73 -14.92
C ALA A 149 -3.78 16.20 -14.99
N LYS A 150 -2.66 15.59 -14.58
CA LYS A 150 -2.49 14.12 -14.61
C LYS A 150 -3.35 13.40 -13.57
N LEU A 151 -3.66 14.06 -12.45
CA LEU A 151 -4.53 13.53 -11.39
C LEU A 151 -6.02 13.54 -11.74
N ASN A 152 -6.48 14.45 -12.61
CA ASN A 152 -7.91 14.56 -12.93
C ASN A 152 -8.52 13.28 -13.56
N GLU A 153 -7.69 12.46 -14.21
CA GLU A 153 -8.10 11.23 -14.89
C GLU A 153 -7.56 9.98 -14.19
N ALA A 154 -7.00 10.13 -12.99
CA ALA A 154 -6.39 9.03 -12.26
C ALA A 154 -7.46 8.14 -11.60
N PRO A 155 -7.19 6.84 -11.43
CA PRO A 155 -8.10 5.95 -10.73
C PRO A 155 -8.14 6.31 -9.24
N HIS A 156 -9.07 5.70 -8.51
CA HIS A 156 -9.23 5.95 -7.08
C HIS A 156 -8.06 5.49 -6.20
N ILE A 157 -7.25 4.54 -6.70
CA ILE A 157 -6.04 4.02 -6.06
C ILE A 157 -5.02 3.64 -7.13
N PHE A 158 -3.75 4.04 -6.96
CA PHE A 158 -2.67 3.66 -7.88
C PHE A 158 -1.28 3.90 -7.28
N ARG A 159 -0.27 3.25 -7.86
CA ARG A 159 1.15 3.46 -7.53
C ARG A 159 1.74 4.62 -8.32
N VAL A 160 2.61 5.40 -7.68
CA VAL A 160 3.27 6.55 -8.32
C VAL A 160 4.43 6.07 -9.19
N LYS A 161 4.41 6.41 -10.49
CA LYS A 161 5.53 6.09 -11.39
C LYS A 161 6.82 6.74 -10.91
N ASN A 162 7.93 6.00 -11.01
CA ASN A 162 9.24 6.37 -10.47
C ASN A 162 9.26 6.52 -8.93
N HIS A 163 8.22 6.06 -8.25
CA HIS A 163 8.16 5.93 -6.80
C HIS A 163 7.10 4.89 -6.38
N THR A 164 7.17 3.69 -6.93
CA THR A 164 6.09 2.67 -6.90
C THR A 164 5.72 2.18 -5.50
N GLY A 165 6.65 2.29 -4.54
CA GLY A 165 6.36 2.08 -3.12
C GLY A 165 5.39 3.09 -2.51
N TYR A 166 5.03 4.18 -3.21
CA TYR A 166 4.01 5.13 -2.79
C TYR A 166 2.71 4.92 -3.56
N CYS A 167 1.60 4.99 -2.83
CA CYS A 167 0.27 4.82 -3.35
C CYS A 167 -0.59 6.05 -3.03
N LEU A 168 -1.29 6.56 -4.04
CA LEU A 168 -2.23 7.67 -3.88
C LEU A 168 -3.66 7.13 -3.82
N PHE A 169 -4.44 7.70 -2.92
CA PHE A 169 -5.85 7.41 -2.72
C PHE A 169 -6.67 8.66 -3.00
N SER A 170 -7.72 8.52 -3.82
CA SER A 170 -8.66 9.62 -4.06
C SER A 170 -9.47 9.94 -2.81
N GLU A 171 -9.94 11.19 -2.72
CA GLU A 171 -10.82 11.65 -1.64
C GLU A 171 -12.10 10.82 -1.48
N GLU A 172 -12.67 10.34 -2.59
CA GLU A 172 -13.87 9.52 -2.57
C GLU A 172 -13.63 8.17 -1.91
N LEU A 173 -12.52 7.49 -2.25
CA LEU A 173 -12.14 6.22 -1.64
C LEU A 173 -11.76 6.40 -0.16
N VAL A 174 -11.03 7.46 0.17
CA VAL A 174 -10.71 7.80 1.58
C VAL A 174 -11.99 7.98 2.37
N LYS A 175 -12.93 8.78 1.88
CA LYS A 175 -14.21 9.02 2.55
C LYS A 175 -15.00 7.72 2.72
N ALA A 176 -15.07 6.88 1.68
CA ALA A 176 -15.77 5.61 1.76
C ALA A 176 -15.18 4.68 2.83
N LEU A 177 -13.85 4.59 2.93
CA LEU A 177 -13.16 3.79 3.94
C LEU A 177 -13.46 4.30 5.36
N LEU A 178 -13.37 5.61 5.57
CA LEU A 178 -13.60 6.23 6.89
C LEU A 178 -15.07 6.14 7.32
N ASP A 179 -16.01 6.41 6.40
CA ASP A 179 -17.46 6.32 6.68
C ASP A 179 -17.88 4.87 6.99
N ALA A 180 -17.22 3.88 6.40
CA ALA A 180 -17.41 2.45 6.69
C ALA A 180 -16.75 2.00 8.02
N GLY A 181 -16.06 2.91 8.71
CA GLY A 181 -15.42 2.66 10.00
C GLY A 181 -14.13 1.85 9.91
N HIS A 182 -13.43 1.89 8.77
CA HIS A 182 -12.13 1.22 8.65
C HIS A 182 -11.04 1.96 9.44
N THR A 183 -10.21 1.19 10.13
CA THR A 183 -9.26 1.68 11.14
C THR A 183 -7.80 1.53 10.72
N ASN A 184 -6.92 2.26 11.43
CA ASN A 184 -5.48 2.32 11.19
C ASN A 184 -5.10 2.86 9.80
N LEU A 185 -5.92 3.78 9.27
CA LEU A 185 -5.72 4.41 7.97
C LEU A 185 -5.22 5.83 8.17
N VAL A 186 -4.08 6.16 7.59
CA VAL A 186 -3.50 7.51 7.64
C VAL A 186 -3.25 8.00 6.22
N PHE A 187 -3.79 9.19 5.94
CA PHE A 187 -3.73 9.84 4.63
C PHE A 187 -3.11 11.22 4.79
N LYS A 188 -2.08 11.52 3.99
CA LYS A 188 -1.38 12.80 4.01
C LYS A 188 -1.78 13.64 2.80
N ASP A 189 -1.95 14.93 3.02
CA ASP A 189 -2.07 15.88 1.93
C ASP A 189 -0.83 15.82 1.02
N ILE A 190 -1.06 15.98 -0.28
CA ILE A 190 -0.01 16.08 -1.28
C ILE A 190 0.04 17.50 -1.83
N GLU A 191 1.23 17.93 -2.25
CA GLU A 191 1.38 19.20 -2.96
C GLU A 191 1.00 19.03 -4.43
N VAL A 192 0.13 19.90 -4.95
CA VAL A 192 -0.40 19.81 -6.32
C VAL A 192 -0.24 21.14 -7.04
N ALA A 193 0.27 21.09 -8.27
CA ALA A 193 0.39 22.24 -9.18
C ALA A 193 -0.03 21.89 -10.61
#